data_AF-X1R8H2-F1
#
_entry.id   AF-X1R8H2-F1
#
_cell.length_a   1.000
_cell.length_b   1.000
_cell.length_c   1.000
_cell.angle_alpha   90.00
_cell.angle_beta   90.00
_cell.angle_gamma   90.00
#
_symmetry.space_group_name_H-M   'P 1'
#
loop_
_entity.id
_entity.type
_entity.pdbx_description
1 polymer ?
#
loop_
_entity_poly.entity_id
_entity_poly.type
_entity_poly.pdbx_seq_one_letter_code
_entity_poly.pdbx_strand_id
1 'polypeptide(L)'
;SALTAYNIGTRHIEDPLMVSLIVLVLVAVLFVLTFVITQGYERLAEANRMKSEFISVATHQLRSPLSNLRWVIELLMSGKSGQTKKEQTDYFGILKENINRMQDLISELLTVSRIEAAKLPVRKKDFSIKELIEDLISEYRPFIEASNVKISFNARGNLPQVFSDPLHLRLV
;
A
#
# COMPACT_ATOMS: atom_id res chain seq x y z
N SER A 1 -29.87 19.54 -49.08
CA SER A 1 -28.87 18.74 -48.35
C SER A 1 -27.52 19.44 -48.34
N ALA A 2 -26.83 19.59 -49.48
CA ALA A 2 -25.57 20.35 -49.57
C ALA A 2 -25.79 21.88 -49.64
N LEU A 3 -26.80 22.34 -50.39
CA LEU A 3 -27.11 23.77 -50.54
C LEU A 3 -27.61 24.42 -49.23
N THR A 4 -28.33 23.65 -48.40
CA THR A 4 -28.80 24.07 -47.08
C THR A 4 -27.66 24.17 -46.07
N ALA A 5 -26.70 23.23 -46.12
CA ALA A 5 -25.48 23.30 -45.31
C ALA A 5 -24.56 24.47 -45.74
N TYR A 6 -24.45 24.72 -47.04
CA TYR A 6 -23.70 25.86 -47.59
C TYR A 6 -24.34 27.21 -47.23
N ASN A 7 -25.67 27.35 -47.36
CA ASN A 7 -26.38 28.57 -46.97
C ASN A 7 -26.38 28.86 -45.46
N ILE A 8 -26.37 27.82 -44.61
CA ILE A 8 -26.20 27.99 -43.17
C ILE A 8 -24.78 28.46 -42.87
N GLY A 9 -23.78 27.88 -43.54
CA GLY A 9 -22.38 28.30 -43.45
C GLY A 9 -22.15 29.76 -43.88
N THR A 10 -22.66 30.18 -45.04
CA THR A 10 -22.45 31.55 -45.54
C THR A 10 -23.23 32.62 -44.76
N ARG A 11 -24.47 32.34 -44.31
CA ARG A 11 -25.23 33.31 -43.47
C ARG A 11 -24.78 33.38 -42.00
N HIS A 12 -24.16 32.35 -41.44
CA HIS A 12 -23.75 32.34 -40.02
C HIS A 12 -22.27 32.70 -39.81
N ILE A 13 -21.42 32.62 -40.85
CA ILE A 13 -19.98 32.91 -40.77
C ILE A 13 -19.65 34.36 -41.18
N GLU A 14 -20.61 35.11 -41.73
CA GLU A 14 -20.44 36.54 -42.04
C GLU A 14 -20.46 37.45 -40.79
N ASP A 15 -21.06 37.01 -39.68
CA ASP A 15 -21.06 37.76 -38.43
C ASP A 15 -19.76 37.49 -37.63
N PRO A 16 -18.84 38.48 -37.51
CA PRO A 16 -17.60 38.32 -36.76
C PRO A 16 -17.83 37.96 -35.28
N LEU A 17 -18.99 38.29 -34.70
CA LEU A 17 -19.34 37.92 -33.33
C LEU A 17 -19.59 36.41 -33.19
N MET A 18 -20.26 35.78 -34.15
CA MET A 18 -20.55 34.35 -34.12
C MET A 18 -19.28 33.52 -34.28
N VAL A 19 -18.37 33.94 -35.17
CA VAL A 19 -17.06 33.30 -35.33
C VAL A 19 -16.24 33.42 -34.04
N SER A 20 -16.22 34.60 -33.41
CA SER A 20 -15.53 34.82 -32.15
C SER A 20 -16.09 33.95 -31.02
N LEU A 21 -17.42 33.80 -30.92
CA LEU A 21 -18.07 32.93 -29.94
C LEU A 21 -17.73 31.46 -30.14
N ILE A 22 -17.75 30.97 -31.39
CA ILE A 22 -17.38 29.59 -31.70
C ILE A 22 -15.93 29.32 -31.32
N VAL A 23 -15.01 30.23 -31.67
CA VAL A 23 -13.60 30.12 -31.31
C VAL A 23 -13.43 30.15 -29.79
N LEU A 24 -14.11 31.04 -29.08
CA LEU A 24 -14.04 31.13 -27.63
C LEU A 24 -14.52 29.84 -26.95
N VAL A 25 -15.64 29.28 -27.40
CA VAL A 25 -16.15 28.00 -26.90
C VAL A 25 -15.17 26.88 -27.20
N LEU A 26 -14.62 26.83 -28.41
CA LEU A 26 -13.65 25.81 -28.81
C LEU A 26 -12.37 25.89 -27.97
N VAL A 27 -11.84 27.10 -27.73
CA VAL A 27 -10.69 27.34 -26.87
C VAL A 27 -10.99 26.91 -25.43
N ALA A 28 -12.17 27.26 -24.90
CA ALA A 28 -12.57 26.87 -23.55
C ALA A 28 -12.66 25.34 -23.40
N VAL A 29 -13.23 24.64 -24.39
CA VAL A 29 -13.30 23.17 -24.41
C VAL A 29 -11.91 22.55 -24.48
N LEU A 30 -11.04 23.04 -25.37
CA LEU A 30 -9.64 22.56 -25.45
C LEU A 30 -8.88 22.80 -24.15
N PHE A 31 -9.11 23.94 -23.50
CA PHE A 31 -8.49 24.26 -22.22
C PHE A 31 -8.95 23.29 -21.12
N VAL A 32 -10.26 23.04 -21.02
CA VAL A 32 -10.82 22.08 -20.04
C VAL A 32 -10.30 20.67 -20.30
N LEU A 33 -10.26 20.22 -21.55
CA LEU A 33 -9.72 18.90 -21.91
C LEU A 33 -8.25 18.78 -21.52
N THR A 34 -7.45 19.77 -21.89
CA THR A 34 -6.02 19.81 -21.53
C THR A 34 -5.85 19.76 -20.01
N PHE A 35 -6.61 20.57 -19.28
CA PHE A 35 -6.56 20.61 -17.81
C PHE A 35 -6.90 19.24 -17.18
N VAL A 36 -8.00 18.61 -17.63
CA VAL A 36 -8.42 17.29 -17.12
C VAL A 36 -7.37 16.21 -17.44
N ILE A 37 -6.82 16.23 -18.65
CA ILE A 37 -5.78 15.27 -19.07
C ILE A 37 -4.52 15.46 -18.23
N THR A 38 -4.03 16.68 -18.07
CA THR A 38 -2.83 16.98 -17.27
C THR A 38 -3.01 16.54 -15.83
N GLN A 39 -4.15 16.87 -15.21
CA GLN A 39 -4.44 16.46 -13.84
C GLN A 39 -4.52 14.93 -13.68
N GLY A 40 -5.10 14.23 -14.67
CA GLY A 40 -5.12 12.77 -14.71
C GLY A 40 -3.72 12.17 -14.84
N TYR A 41 -2.89 12.74 -15.70
CA TYR A 41 -1.49 12.33 -15.88
C TYR A 41 -0.64 12.55 -14.63
N GLU A 42 -0.80 13.69 -13.94
CA GLU A 42 -0.08 13.97 -12.69
C GLU A 42 -0.41 12.93 -11.62
N ARG A 43 -1.70 12.63 -11.41
CA ARG A 43 -2.14 11.61 -10.44
C ARG A 43 -1.60 10.22 -10.79
N LEU A 44 -1.61 9.87 -12.08
CA LEU A 44 -1.09 8.59 -12.54
C LEU A 44 0.43 8.51 -12.38
N ALA A 45 1.15 9.59 -12.68
CA ALA A 45 2.60 9.67 -12.51
C ALA A 45 3.00 9.58 -11.03
N GLU A 46 2.25 10.24 -10.15
CA GLU A 46 2.45 10.17 -8.70
C GLU A 46 2.22 8.75 -8.18
N ALA A 47 1.13 8.09 -8.58
CA ALA A 47 0.86 6.70 -8.24
C ALA A 47 1.97 5.74 -8.72
N ASN A 48 2.42 5.90 -9.97
CA ASN A 48 3.52 5.11 -10.52
C ASN A 48 4.85 5.35 -9.80
N ARG A 49 5.11 6.60 -9.40
CA ARG A 49 6.31 6.95 -8.62
C ARG A 49 6.27 6.29 -7.25
N MET A 50 5.17 6.43 -6.51
CA MET A 50 5.00 5.79 -5.20
C MET A 50 5.17 4.27 -5.29
N LYS A 51 4.62 3.65 -6.35
CA LYS A 51 4.79 2.22 -6.62
C LYS A 51 6.25 1.84 -6.83
N SER A 52 6.96 2.60 -7.66
CA SER A 52 8.38 2.35 -7.96
C SER A 52 9.26 2.52 -6.73
N GLU A 53 8.99 3.53 -5.92
CA GLU A 53 9.65 3.79 -4.65
C GLU A 53 9.41 2.67 -3.64
N PHE A 54 8.16 2.22 -3.49
CA PHE A 54 7.81 1.09 -2.64
C PHE A 54 8.52 -0.21 -3.04
N ILE A 55 8.53 -0.55 -4.33
CA ILE A 55 9.24 -1.74 -4.84
C ILE A 55 10.74 -1.62 -4.60
N SER A 56 11.32 -0.42 -4.79
CA SER A 56 12.73 -0.16 -4.53
C SER A 56 13.06 -0.40 -3.05
N VAL A 57 12.29 0.19 -2.14
CA VAL A 57 12.47 0.03 -0.69
C VAL A 57 12.34 -1.44 -0.29
N ALA A 58 11.30 -2.14 -0.75
CA ALA A 58 11.11 -3.55 -0.47
C ALA A 58 12.30 -4.40 -0.95
N THR A 59 12.82 -4.12 -2.15
CA THR A 59 14.01 -4.81 -2.70
C THR A 59 15.24 -4.58 -1.83
N HIS A 60 15.47 -3.34 -1.39
CA HIS A 60 16.59 -3.00 -0.50
C HIS A 60 16.46 -3.72 0.85
N GLN A 61 15.26 -3.72 1.43
CA GLN A 61 14.99 -4.38 2.70
C GLN A 61 15.09 -5.90 2.63
N LEU A 62 14.77 -6.53 1.48
CA LEU A 62 14.95 -7.97 1.26
C LEU A 62 16.41 -8.35 1.01
N ARG A 63 17.23 -7.48 0.43
CA ARG A 63 18.65 -7.77 0.14
C ARG A 63 19.45 -8.04 1.42
N SER A 64 19.20 -7.28 2.48
CA SER A 64 19.92 -7.42 3.76
C SER A 64 19.72 -8.79 4.42
N PRO A 65 18.49 -9.26 4.71
CA PRO A 65 18.26 -10.56 5.32
C PRO A 65 18.71 -11.72 4.42
N LEU A 66 18.54 -11.60 3.09
CA LEU A 66 19.07 -12.59 2.15
C LEU A 66 20.60 -12.70 2.20
N SER A 67 21.28 -11.55 2.31
CA SER A 67 22.75 -11.52 2.41
C SER A 67 23.23 -12.15 3.71
N ASN A 68 22.52 -11.90 4.81
CA ASN A 68 22.81 -12.48 6.12
C ASN A 68 22.58 -14.01 6.10
N LEU A 69 21.44 -14.46 5.54
CA LEU A 69 21.14 -15.88 5.29
C LEU A 69 22.28 -16.59 4.57
N ARG A 70 22.75 -16.01 3.45
CA ARG A 70 23.87 -16.57 2.68
C ARG A 70 25.13 -16.67 3.52
N TRP A 71 25.49 -15.61 4.24
CA TRP A 71 26.70 -15.60 5.08
C TRP A 71 26.65 -16.64 6.20
N VAL A 72 25.51 -16.79 6.88
CA VAL A 72 25.34 -17.80 7.94
C VAL A 72 25.42 -19.22 7.36
N ILE A 73 24.81 -19.46 6.20
CA ILE A 73 24.91 -20.76 5.50
C ILE A 73 26.37 -21.04 5.10
N GLU A 74 27.08 -20.06 4.51
CA GLU A 74 28.50 -20.19 4.17
C GLU A 74 29.35 -20.49 5.40
N LEU A 75 29.06 -19.86 6.54
CA LEU A 75 29.75 -20.11 7.81
C LEU A 75 29.52 -21.54 8.32
N LEU A 76 28.28 -22.03 8.26
CA LEU A 76 27.93 -23.41 8.63
C LEU A 76 28.56 -24.43 7.66
N MET A 77 28.57 -24.13 6.36
CA MET A 77 29.15 -24.99 5.32
C MET A 77 30.68 -24.97 5.29
N SER A 78 31.32 -23.90 5.77
CA SER A 78 32.78 -23.77 5.81
C SER A 78 33.47 -24.85 6.65
N GLY A 79 32.70 -25.62 7.43
CA GLY A 79 33.20 -26.80 8.12
C GLY A 79 34.32 -26.49 9.10
N LYS A 80 34.38 -25.26 9.64
CA LYS A 80 35.33 -24.89 10.70
C LYS A 80 35.15 -25.87 11.87
N SER A 81 36.07 -26.84 11.92
CA SER A 81 36.14 -27.94 12.86
C SER A 81 36.29 -27.39 14.27
N GLY A 82 35.17 -27.17 14.96
CA GLY A 82 35.17 -26.56 16.30
C GLY A 82 33.87 -25.90 16.74
N GLN A 83 32.90 -25.68 15.84
CA GLN A 83 31.62 -25.09 16.26
C GLN A 83 30.89 -25.99 17.24
N THR A 84 30.52 -25.43 18.39
CA THR A 84 29.75 -26.16 19.39
C THR A 84 28.31 -26.37 18.92
N LYS A 85 27.63 -27.39 19.44
CA LYS A 85 26.19 -27.61 19.17
C LYS A 85 25.33 -26.38 19.52
N LYS A 86 25.78 -25.58 20.50
CA LYS A 86 25.13 -24.32 20.90
C LYS A 86 25.28 -23.24 19.82
N GLU A 87 26.49 -23.01 19.32
CA GLU A 87 26.74 -22.03 18.23
C GLU A 87 25.95 -22.36 16.96
N GLN A 88 25.87 -23.64 16.59
CA GLN A 88 25.03 -24.06 15.46
C GLN A 88 23.55 -23.74 15.69
N THR A 89 23.06 -23.96 16.92
CA THR A 89 21.68 -23.64 17.30
C THR A 89 21.41 -22.14 17.21
N ASP A 90 22.35 -21.31 17.65
CA ASP A 90 22.26 -19.85 17.55
C ASP A 90 22.23 -19.39 16.08
N TYR A 91 23.04 -19.98 15.20
CA TYR A 91 22.99 -19.72 13.76
C TYR A 91 21.66 -20.13 13.12
N PHE A 92 21.09 -21.28 13.48
CA PHE A 92 19.75 -21.67 13.05
C PHE A 92 18.66 -20.70 13.56
N GLY A 93 18.84 -20.13 14.76
CA GLY A 93 18.01 -19.05 15.28
C GLY A 93 18.04 -17.81 14.39
N ILE A 94 19.23 -17.35 14.02
CA ILE A 94 19.43 -16.20 13.11
C ILE A 94 18.80 -16.48 11.74
N LEU A 95 18.97 -17.68 11.19
CA LEU A 95 18.35 -18.09 9.93
C LEU A 95 16.82 -17.99 10.00
N LYS A 96 16.22 -18.54 11.07
CA LYS A 96 14.77 -18.51 11.29
C LYS A 96 14.25 -17.08 11.37
N GLU A 97 14.93 -16.20 12.11
CA GLU A 97 14.53 -14.80 12.24
C GLU A 97 14.58 -14.06 10.89
N ASN A 98 15.64 -14.24 10.11
CA ASN A 98 15.75 -13.61 8.79
C ASN A 98 14.67 -14.12 7.81
N ILE A 99 14.34 -15.42 7.85
CA ILE A 99 13.26 -15.99 7.04
C ILE A 99 11.92 -15.36 7.43
N ASN A 100 11.61 -15.27 8.72
CA ASN A 100 10.36 -14.64 9.20
C ASN A 100 10.25 -13.18 8.73
N ARG A 101 11.32 -12.39 8.89
CA ARG A 101 11.36 -11.00 8.40
C ARG A 101 11.09 -10.89 6.90
N MET A 102 11.66 -11.80 6.10
CA MET A 102 11.40 -11.83 4.65
C MET A 102 9.95 -12.23 4.34
N GLN A 103 9.36 -13.15 5.10
CA GLN A 103 7.95 -13.54 4.95
C GLN A 103 7.01 -12.37 5.24
N ASP A 104 7.28 -11.60 6.29
CA ASP A 104 6.50 -10.41 6.64
C ASP A 104 6.55 -9.36 5.51
N LEU A 105 7.74 -9.06 4.99
CA LEU A 105 7.91 -8.14 3.84
C LEU A 105 7.18 -8.62 2.58
N ILE A 106 7.20 -9.92 2.28
CA ILE A 106 6.45 -10.49 1.16
C ILE A 106 4.94 -10.35 1.39
N SER A 107 4.48 -10.57 2.63
CA SER A 107 3.06 -10.42 3.00
C SER A 107 2.58 -8.98 2.84
N GLU A 108 3.40 -8.00 3.23
CA GLU A 108 3.14 -6.58 3.03
C GLU A 108 3.04 -6.24 1.52
N LEU A 109 3.99 -6.71 0.71
CA LEU A 109 3.97 -6.53 -0.75
C LEU A 109 2.69 -7.11 -1.39
N LEU A 110 2.29 -8.32 -0.97
CA LEU A 110 1.06 -8.96 -1.45
C LEU A 110 -0.19 -8.20 -1.00
N THR A 111 -0.18 -7.63 0.20
CA THR A 111 -1.29 -6.82 0.73
C THR A 111 -1.45 -5.56 -0.11
N VAL A 112 -0.36 -4.83 -0.37
CA VAL A 112 -0.38 -3.65 -1.26
C VAL A 112 -0.88 -4.01 -2.66
N SER A 113 -0.41 -5.12 -3.23
CA SER A 113 -0.86 -5.59 -4.56
C SER A 113 -2.37 -5.89 -4.60
N ARG A 114 -2.93 -6.44 -3.52
CA ARG A 114 -4.37 -6.71 -3.40
C ARG A 114 -5.18 -5.42 -3.23
N ILE A 115 -4.65 -4.43 -2.52
CA ILE A 115 -5.26 -3.09 -2.39
C ILE A 115 -5.32 -2.41 -3.76
N GLU A 116 -4.20 -2.38 -4.51
CA GLU A 116 -4.16 -1.80 -5.86
C GLU A 116 -5.16 -2.45 -6.83
N ALA A 117 -5.36 -3.76 -6.71
CA ALA A 117 -6.31 -4.48 -7.54
C ALA A 117 -7.78 -4.28 -7.13
N ALA A 118 -8.07 -3.48 -6.08
CA ALA A 118 -9.38 -3.41 -5.42
C ALA A 118 -9.91 -4.80 -4.99
N LYS A 119 -8.99 -5.75 -4.74
CA LYS A 119 -9.26 -7.17 -4.43
C LYS A 119 -9.09 -7.47 -2.94
N LEU A 120 -9.11 -6.48 -2.06
CA LEU A 120 -9.21 -6.73 -0.63
C LEU A 120 -10.70 -6.86 -0.27
N PRO A 121 -11.27 -8.08 -0.20
CA PRO A 121 -12.65 -8.22 0.24
C PRO A 121 -12.72 -7.80 1.71
N VAL A 122 -13.43 -6.71 2.00
CA VAL A 122 -13.73 -6.31 3.37
C VAL A 122 -14.63 -7.38 3.98
N ARG A 123 -14.11 -8.15 4.94
CA ARG A 123 -14.85 -9.24 5.58
C ARG A 123 -15.44 -8.75 6.89
N LYS A 124 -16.59 -8.07 6.79
CA LYS A 124 -17.33 -7.61 7.97
C LYS A 124 -17.91 -8.82 8.73
N LYS A 125 -17.66 -8.87 10.02
CA LYS A 125 -18.30 -9.80 10.96
C LYS A 125 -18.59 -9.08 12.27
N ASP A 126 -19.53 -9.61 13.05
CA ASP A 126 -19.69 -9.18 14.44
C ASP A 126 -18.51 -9.70 15.26
N PHE A 127 -17.87 -8.80 16.01
CA PHE A 127 -16.82 -9.17 16.96
C PHE A 127 -16.79 -8.21 18.17
N SER A 128 -16.22 -8.69 19.27
CA SER A 128 -16.04 -7.92 20.49
C SER A 128 -14.79 -7.04 20.39
N ILE A 129 -14.95 -5.72 20.51
CA ILE A 129 -13.80 -4.80 20.61
C ILE A 129 -12.91 -5.16 21.80
N LYS A 130 -13.52 -5.62 22.90
CA LYS A 130 -12.78 -6.01 24.10
C LYS A 130 -11.81 -7.16 23.81
N GLU A 131 -12.30 -8.22 23.18
CA GLU A 131 -11.48 -9.38 22.80
C GLU A 131 -10.39 -8.97 21.81
N LEU A 132 -10.72 -8.11 20.84
CA LEU A 132 -9.74 -7.62 19.87
C LEU A 132 -8.58 -6.88 20.55
N ILE A 133 -8.88 -6.00 21.51
CA ILE A 133 -7.86 -5.22 22.23
C ILE A 133 -7.08 -6.11 23.19
N GLU A 134 -7.73 -7.05 23.88
CA GLU A 134 -7.04 -8.02 24.75
C GLU A 134 -6.05 -8.89 23.96
N ASP A 135 -6.45 -9.35 22.77
CA ASP A 135 -5.57 -10.07 21.86
C ASP A 135 -4.36 -9.22 21.43
N LEU A 136 -4.58 -7.96 21.06
CA LEU A 136 -3.50 -7.05 20.68
C LEU A 136 -2.53 -6.80 21.85
N ILE A 137 -3.05 -6.55 23.06
CA ILE A 137 -2.19 -6.37 24.24
C ILE A 137 -1.36 -7.62 24.51
N SER A 138 -1.95 -8.81 24.33
CA SER A 138 -1.22 -10.08 24.48
C SER A 138 -0.14 -10.26 23.41
N GLU A 139 -0.44 -9.91 22.16
CA GLU A 139 0.48 -9.99 21.01
C GLU A 139 1.72 -9.11 21.21
N TYR A 140 1.52 -7.88 21.70
CA TYR A 140 2.61 -6.93 21.95
C TYR A 140 3.27 -7.06 23.33
N ARG A 141 2.80 -7.98 24.18
CA ARG A 141 3.30 -8.15 25.55
C ARG A 141 4.82 -8.27 25.66
N PRO A 142 5.52 -9.05 24.81
CA PRO A 142 6.99 -9.14 24.87
C PRO A 142 7.68 -7.77 24.65
N PHE A 143 7.12 -6.93 23.78
CA PHE A 143 7.64 -5.60 23.49
C PHE A 143 7.33 -4.59 24.60
N ILE A 144 6.13 -4.68 25.20
CA ILE A 144 5.70 -3.87 26.34
C ILE A 144 6.62 -4.13 27.55
N GLU A 145 6.90 -5.40 27.84
CA GLU A 145 7.79 -5.81 28.92
C GLU A 145 9.25 -5.38 28.65
N ALA A 146 9.73 -5.53 27.41
CA ALA A 146 11.08 -5.08 27.03
C ALA A 146 11.25 -3.56 27.09
N SER A 147 10.19 -2.80 26.84
CA SER A 147 10.20 -1.33 26.88
C SER A 147 9.90 -0.75 28.26
N ASN A 148 9.61 -1.60 29.26
CA ASN A 148 9.24 -1.22 30.62
C ASN A 148 8.05 -0.24 30.70
N VAL A 149 7.10 -0.36 29.76
CA VAL A 149 5.88 0.46 29.67
C VAL A 149 4.70 -0.34 30.21
N LYS A 150 3.70 0.34 30.79
CA LYS A 150 2.45 -0.29 31.23
C LYS A 150 1.30 0.16 30.35
N ILE A 151 0.64 -0.80 29.68
CA ILE A 151 -0.57 -0.57 28.91
C ILE A 151 -1.76 -1.10 29.72
N SER A 152 -2.82 -0.30 29.85
CA SER A 152 -4.06 -0.70 30.50
C SER A 152 -5.25 -0.34 29.63
N PHE A 153 -6.10 -1.32 29.35
CA PHE A 153 -7.38 -1.10 28.68
C PHE A 153 -8.48 -0.92 29.73
N ASN A 154 -9.17 0.22 29.70
CA ASN A 154 -10.30 0.51 30.58
C ASN A 154 -11.56 0.76 29.75
N ALA A 155 -12.45 -0.23 29.74
CA ALA A 155 -13.77 -0.10 29.13
C ALA A 155 -14.81 0.24 30.20
N ARG A 156 -15.60 1.29 29.97
CA ARG A 156 -16.77 1.59 30.81
C ARG A 156 -17.94 0.69 30.40
N GLY A 157 -18.29 -0.27 31.26
CA GLY A 157 -19.43 -1.15 31.04
C GLY A 157 -19.18 -2.27 30.03
N ASN A 158 -20.27 -2.87 29.51
CA ASN A 158 -20.20 -3.92 28.51
C ASN A 158 -20.16 -3.29 27.11
N LEU A 159 -19.05 -3.49 26.39
CA LEU A 159 -18.90 -2.94 25.04
C LEU A 159 -19.81 -3.69 24.06
N PRO A 160 -20.50 -2.99 23.14
CA PRO A 160 -21.30 -3.63 22.13
C PRO A 160 -20.42 -4.40 21.13
N GLN A 161 -20.99 -5.45 20.53
CA GLN A 161 -20.41 -6.08 19.36
C GLN A 161 -20.37 -5.08 18.22
N VAL A 162 -19.30 -5.10 17.43
CA VAL A 162 -19.12 -4.20 16.29
C VAL A 162 -19.13 -5.01 14.99
N PHE A 163 -19.96 -4.57 14.04
CA PHE A 163 -20.00 -5.11 12.70
C PHE A 163 -18.99 -4.41 11.80
N SER A 164 -17.76 -4.92 11.78
CA SER A 164 -16.68 -4.39 10.95
C SER A 164 -15.71 -5.50 10.56
N ASP A 165 -14.69 -5.16 9.78
CA ASP A 165 -13.57 -6.05 9.47
C ASP A 165 -12.51 -5.92 10.58
N PRO A 166 -12.32 -6.95 11.44
CA PRO A 166 -11.36 -6.85 12.54
C PRO A 166 -9.90 -6.75 12.06
N LEU A 167 -9.57 -7.25 10.85
CA LEU A 167 -8.23 -7.11 10.29
C LEU A 167 -7.92 -5.64 9.97
N HIS A 168 -8.89 -4.91 9.42
CA HIS A 168 -8.75 -3.47 9.19
C HIS A 168 -8.63 -2.69 10.50
N LEU A 169 -9.41 -3.04 11.52
CA LEU A 169 -9.37 -2.34 12.81
C LEU A 169 -8.12 -2.64 13.65
N ARG A 170 -7.38 -3.73 13.37
CA ARG A 170 -6.05 -3.95 13.97
C ARG A 170 -4.96 -3.05 13.38
N LEU A 171 -5.15 -2.56 12.15
CA LEU A 171 -4.14 -1.77 11.43
C LEU A 171 -4.22 -0.26 11.71
N VAL A 172 -5.29 0.20 12.39
CA VAL A 172 -5.56 1.60 12.75
C VAL A 172 -5.22 1.83 14.21
#